data_AF-A0A8H4FHF9-F1
#
_entry.id   AF-A0A8H4FHF9-F1
#
_cell.length_a   1.000
_cell.length_b   1.000
_cell.length_c   1.000
_cell.angle_alpha   90.00
_cell.angle_beta   90.00
_cell.angle_gamma   90.00
#
_symmetry.space_group_name_H-M   'P 1'
#
loop_
_entity.id
_entity.type
_entity.pdbx_description
1 polymer ?
#
loop_
_entity_poly.entity_id
_entity_poly.type
_entity_poly.pdbx_seq_one_letter_code
_entity_poly.pdbx_strand_id
1 'polypeptide(L)'
;MASFGPFSRLPLELRQRIWELSMEPRHVLIGKCEYLHAQSSPPAVLQACAESRSHLRGHYTQEARCGRSGSSASRAMVNYDIDTVCMTAFDITIWSSAKDAPIKYLALESRDSEAFFWNTSGAVRDIATLEHLEIHPTPGSWPERKKALLLQDWISQLEVWYTPCPPAPFRTKIISPWPDVDIPEVGADNFDEISRAWDRTMGWASDGSSEADEPFPDAPPHGQAEADQGTGVQAL
;
A
#
# COMPACT_ATOMS: atom_id res chain seq x y z
N MET A 1 30.42 -28.34 -6.06
CA MET A 1 29.87 -27.35 -5.10
C MET A 1 31.05 -26.77 -4.34
N ALA A 2 31.43 -25.52 -4.63
CA ALA A 2 32.53 -24.88 -3.92
C ALA A 2 32.07 -24.59 -2.48
N SER A 3 32.66 -25.25 -1.48
CA SER A 3 32.47 -24.82 -0.10
C SER A 3 33.23 -23.51 0.09
N PHE A 4 32.57 -22.50 0.62
CA PHE A 4 33.20 -21.24 0.98
C PHE A 4 34.03 -21.46 2.26
N GLY A 5 35.16 -22.17 2.12
CA GLY A 5 36.03 -22.62 3.21
C GLY A 5 36.44 -21.52 4.20
N PRO A 6 36.65 -20.26 3.79
CA PRO A 6 36.94 -19.17 4.72
C PRO A 6 35.82 -18.93 5.73
N PHE A 7 34.56 -18.98 5.30
CA PHE A 7 33.42 -18.72 6.19
C PHE A 7 33.32 -19.78 7.29
N SER A 8 33.43 -21.07 6.94
CA SER A 8 33.35 -22.18 7.91
C SER A 8 34.48 -22.21 8.95
N ARG A 9 35.58 -21.48 8.71
CA ARG A 9 36.73 -21.40 9.63
C ARG A 9 36.59 -20.28 10.66
N LEU A 10 35.61 -19.40 10.51
CA LEU A 10 35.35 -18.35 11.48
C LEU A 10 34.76 -18.94 12.78
N PRO A 11 35.08 -18.37 13.95
CA PRO A 11 34.37 -18.63 15.20
C PRO A 11 32.85 -18.56 15.01
N LEU A 12 32.12 -19.38 15.78
CA LEU A 12 30.66 -19.50 15.65
C LEU A 12 29.98 -18.14 15.79
N GLU A 13 30.43 -17.33 16.74
CA GLU A 13 29.89 -16.02 17.07
C GLU A 13 30.00 -15.07 15.88
N LEU A 14 31.12 -15.11 15.14
CA LEU A 14 31.29 -14.29 13.94
C LEU A 14 30.40 -14.77 12.80
N ARG A 15 30.23 -16.08 12.63
CA ARG A 15 29.36 -16.64 11.58
C ARG A 15 27.89 -16.30 11.83
N GLN A 16 27.45 -16.44 13.07
CA GLN A 16 26.12 -16.02 13.54
C GLN A 16 25.90 -14.52 13.32
N ARG A 17 26.88 -13.69 13.69
CA ARG A 17 26.80 -12.24 13.47
C ARG A 17 26.72 -11.89 11.98
N ILE A 18 27.47 -12.58 11.12
CA ILE A 18 27.36 -12.40 9.67
C ILE A 18 25.96 -12.75 9.19
N TRP A 19 25.35 -13.83 9.68
CA TRP A 19 23.98 -14.19 9.31
C TRP A 19 22.97 -13.12 9.70
N GLU A 20 23.09 -12.56 10.91
CA GLU A 20 22.22 -11.46 11.35
C GLU A 20 22.38 -10.21 10.47
N LEU A 21 23.61 -9.85 10.13
CA LEU A 21 23.91 -8.71 9.26
C LEU A 21 23.54 -8.95 7.80
N SER A 22 23.35 -10.20 7.38
CA SER A 22 22.95 -10.57 6.02
C SER A 22 21.43 -10.53 5.83
N MET A 23 20.65 -10.25 6.88
CA MET A 23 19.22 -10.03 6.75
C MET A 23 18.98 -8.71 6.02
N GLU A 24 18.23 -8.76 4.92
CA GLU A 24 17.91 -7.58 4.11
C GLU A 24 16.43 -7.21 4.26
N PRO A 25 16.10 -5.92 4.42
CA PRO A 25 14.72 -5.43 4.35
C PRO A 25 14.05 -5.83 3.04
N ARG A 26 12.79 -6.23 3.11
CA ARG A 26 12.00 -6.62 1.94
C ARG A 26 10.51 -6.40 2.15
N HIS A 27 9.79 -6.30 1.04
CA HIS A 27 8.34 -6.28 1.02
C HIS A 27 7.80 -7.70 1.15
N VAL A 28 7.01 -7.99 2.19
CA VAL A 28 6.45 -9.32 2.46
C VAL A 28 4.95 -9.32 2.28
N LEU A 29 4.46 -10.19 1.40
CA LEU A 29 3.03 -10.31 1.11
C LEU A 29 2.32 -11.09 2.23
N ILE A 30 1.42 -10.40 2.95
CA ILE A 30 0.52 -11.01 3.94
C ILE A 30 -0.91 -11.09 3.42
N GLY A 31 -1.39 -10.04 2.77
CA GLY A 31 -2.72 -10.02 2.17
C GLY A 31 -2.70 -10.38 0.70
N LYS A 32 -3.66 -9.78 -0.01
CA LYS A 32 -3.59 -9.67 -1.46
C LYS A 32 -2.90 -8.37 -1.81
N CYS A 33 -2.04 -8.44 -2.80
CA CYS A 33 -1.55 -7.31 -3.55
C CYS A 33 -1.35 -7.81 -4.97
N GLU A 34 -1.84 -7.06 -5.94
CA GLU A 34 -1.63 -7.40 -7.35
C GLU A 34 -0.47 -6.60 -7.93
N TYR A 35 -0.20 -5.41 -7.39
CA TYR A 35 0.72 -4.45 -8.01
C TYR A 35 1.92 -4.07 -7.14
N LEU A 36 1.85 -4.36 -5.84
CA LEU A 36 3.02 -4.32 -4.97
C LEU A 36 3.92 -5.52 -5.27
N HIS A 37 5.19 -5.25 -5.61
CA HIS A 37 6.21 -6.27 -5.80
C HIS A 37 6.65 -6.84 -4.44
N ALA A 38 5.76 -7.63 -3.83
CA ALA A 38 5.97 -8.23 -2.53
C ALA A 38 6.38 -9.70 -2.67
N GLN A 39 7.36 -10.10 -1.86
CA GLN A 39 7.85 -11.47 -1.84
C GLN A 39 6.96 -12.35 -0.98
N SER A 40 6.57 -13.48 -1.57
CA SER A 40 5.91 -14.56 -0.86
C SER A 40 6.87 -15.66 -0.40
N SER A 41 8.10 -15.66 -0.90
CA SER A 41 9.09 -16.68 -0.63
C SER A 41 9.76 -16.48 0.74
N PRO A 42 10.22 -17.56 1.38
CA PRO A 42 11.10 -17.45 2.53
C PRO A 42 12.36 -16.62 2.19
N PRO A 43 12.92 -15.87 3.15
CA PRO A 43 14.16 -15.12 2.96
C PRO A 43 15.29 -16.04 2.46
N ALA A 44 16.14 -15.52 1.57
CA ALA A 44 17.28 -16.25 1.04
C ALA A 44 18.20 -16.78 2.15
N VAL A 45 18.40 -15.99 3.21
CA VAL A 45 19.20 -16.38 4.38
C VAL A 45 18.66 -17.63 5.08
N LEU A 46 17.34 -17.86 5.13
CA LEU A 46 16.76 -19.09 5.71
C LEU A 46 16.90 -20.31 4.79
N GLN A 47 17.22 -20.08 3.51
CA GLN A 47 17.43 -21.13 2.51
C GLN A 47 18.91 -21.42 2.25
N ALA A 48 19.84 -20.60 2.76
CA ALA A 48 21.27 -20.73 2.50
C ALA A 48 21.86 -22.05 3.03
N CYS A 49 21.68 -22.35 4.32
CA CYS A 49 22.16 -23.58 4.96
C CYS A 49 21.43 -23.88 6.28
N ALA A 50 21.70 -25.05 6.86
CA ALA A 50 21.09 -25.48 8.13
C ALA A 50 21.42 -24.55 9.31
N GLU A 51 22.67 -24.07 9.38
CA GLU A 51 23.12 -23.17 10.45
C GLU A 51 22.37 -21.85 10.42
N SER A 52 22.37 -21.16 9.27
CA SER A 52 21.65 -19.90 9.09
C SER A 52 20.17 -20.07 9.43
N ARG A 53 19.55 -21.16 8.96
CA ARG A 53 18.15 -21.47 9.27
C ARG A 53 17.92 -21.66 10.77
N SER A 54 18.78 -22.39 11.48
CA SER A 54 18.63 -22.59 12.92
C SER A 54 18.83 -21.31 13.73
N HIS A 55 19.81 -20.48 13.34
CA HIS A 55 20.14 -19.24 14.03
C HIS A 55 19.07 -18.17 13.81
N LEU A 56 18.69 -17.94 12.56
CA LEU A 56 17.82 -16.84 12.18
C LEU A 56 16.33 -17.14 12.37
N ARG A 57 15.92 -18.40 12.61
CA ARG A 57 14.49 -18.73 12.74
C ARG A 57 13.78 -17.95 13.85
N GLY A 58 14.48 -17.61 14.93
CA GLY A 58 13.92 -16.81 16.03
C GLY A 58 13.60 -15.36 15.66
N HIS A 59 14.17 -14.84 14.56
CA HIS A 59 13.95 -13.47 14.08
C HIS A 59 12.76 -13.35 13.12
N TYR A 60 12.16 -14.47 12.70
CA TYR A 60 11.04 -14.46 11.76
C TYR A 60 9.79 -15.09 12.36
N THR A 61 8.70 -14.34 12.36
CA THR A 61 7.37 -14.81 12.74
C THR A 61 6.68 -15.42 11.53
N GLN A 62 6.01 -16.56 11.75
CA GLN A 62 5.29 -17.25 10.68
C GLN A 62 3.83 -16.82 10.65
N GLU A 63 3.48 -15.92 9.74
CA GLU A 63 2.15 -15.35 9.62
C GLU A 63 1.28 -16.12 8.62
N ALA A 64 -0.01 -16.21 8.91
CA ALA A 64 -0.98 -16.75 7.97
C ALA A 64 -1.37 -15.65 6.98
N ARG A 65 -1.33 -15.94 5.67
CA ARG A 65 -1.80 -14.98 4.68
C ARG A 65 -3.32 -14.84 4.70
N CYS A 66 -3.81 -13.62 4.48
CA CYS A 66 -5.22 -13.35 4.24
C CYS A 66 -5.59 -13.91 2.85
N GLY A 67 -6.32 -15.03 2.81
CA GLY A 67 -6.80 -15.67 1.59
C GLY A 67 -8.32 -15.81 1.56
N ARG A 68 -8.92 -15.88 0.36
CA ARG A 68 -10.31 -16.35 0.25
C ARG A 68 -10.37 -17.79 0.74
N SER A 69 -11.31 -18.05 1.64
CA SER A 69 -11.62 -19.35 2.24
C SER A 69 -11.43 -20.51 1.25
N GLY A 70 -10.62 -21.51 1.62
CA GLY A 70 -10.55 -22.82 0.95
C GLY A 70 -9.19 -23.31 0.47
N SER A 71 -8.16 -22.44 0.38
CA SER A 71 -6.79 -22.85 0.06
C SER A 71 -5.97 -22.97 1.33
N SER A 72 -5.17 -24.03 1.49
CA SER A 72 -4.21 -24.17 2.59
C SER A 72 -3.48 -22.85 2.78
N ALA A 73 -3.62 -22.22 3.96
CA ALA A 73 -3.09 -20.89 4.21
C ALA A 73 -1.59 -20.90 3.92
N SER A 74 -1.19 -20.30 2.78
CA SER A 74 0.22 -20.05 2.50
C SER A 74 0.73 -19.17 3.64
N ARG A 75 1.81 -19.58 4.29
CA ARG A 75 2.37 -18.84 5.42
C ARG A 75 3.56 -18.03 4.96
N ALA A 76 3.64 -16.78 5.39
CA ALA A 76 4.78 -15.91 5.15
C ALA A 76 5.68 -15.90 6.38
N MET A 77 6.98 -15.76 6.18
CA MET A 77 7.93 -15.48 7.26
C MET A 77 8.17 -13.97 7.28
N VAL A 78 7.92 -13.32 8.40
CA VAL A 78 8.02 -11.86 8.56
C VAL A 78 9.00 -11.55 9.68
N ASN A 79 9.99 -10.72 9.41
CA ASN A 79 10.78 -10.08 10.46
C ASN A 79 10.26 -8.66 10.64
N TYR A 80 9.44 -8.44 11.68
CA TYR A 80 8.78 -7.15 11.93
C TYR A 80 9.73 -5.98 12.20
N ASP A 81 11.00 -6.24 12.50
CA ASP A 81 12.01 -5.19 12.73
C ASP A 81 12.53 -4.57 11.42
N ILE A 82 12.46 -5.30 10.30
CA ILE A 82 13.08 -4.88 9.02
C ILE A 82 12.16 -5.05 7.80
N ASP A 83 11.19 -5.96 7.85
CA ASP A 83 10.34 -6.28 6.70
C ASP A 83 9.19 -5.26 6.62
N THR A 84 8.87 -4.85 5.40
CA THR A 84 7.67 -4.07 5.10
C THR A 84 6.51 -4.99 4.80
N VAL A 85 5.49 -4.98 5.66
CA VAL A 85 4.30 -5.81 5.49
C VAL A 85 3.44 -5.23 4.36
N CYS A 86 3.09 -6.04 3.37
CA CYS A 86 2.34 -5.62 2.19
C CYS A 86 0.96 -6.30 2.13
N MET A 87 -0.08 -5.51 1.91
CA MET A 87 -1.46 -5.98 1.67
C MET A 87 -2.32 -4.90 1.01
N THR A 88 -3.56 -5.22 0.65
CA THR A 88 -4.53 -4.17 0.26
C THR A 88 -5.01 -3.39 1.47
N ALA A 89 -5.45 -2.15 1.24
CA ALA A 89 -6.12 -1.32 2.23
C ALA A 89 -7.38 -1.98 2.81
N PHE A 90 -8.02 -2.91 2.09
CA PHE A 90 -9.14 -3.67 2.63
C PHE A 90 -8.67 -4.78 3.58
N ASP A 91 -7.60 -5.51 3.22
CA ASP A 91 -7.14 -6.67 4.00
C ASP A 91 -6.70 -6.31 5.42
N ILE A 92 -6.11 -5.14 5.63
CA ILE A 92 -5.71 -4.67 6.98
C ILE A 92 -6.92 -4.53 7.92
N THR A 93 -8.11 -4.24 7.38
CA THR A 93 -9.34 -4.07 8.19
C THR A 93 -9.90 -5.40 8.71
N ILE A 94 -9.63 -6.49 8.00
CA ILE A 94 -10.09 -7.85 8.33
C ILE A 94 -8.97 -8.72 8.91
N TRP A 95 -7.73 -8.23 8.91
CA TRP A 95 -6.60 -8.95 9.46
C TRP A 95 -6.63 -8.87 10.99
N SER A 96 -7.11 -9.95 11.60
CA SER A 96 -7.30 -10.05 13.06
C SER A 96 -6.02 -9.80 13.87
N SER A 97 -4.85 -10.08 13.30
CA SER A 97 -3.56 -9.91 13.99
C SER A 97 -2.97 -8.50 13.86
N ALA A 98 -3.54 -7.62 13.03
CA ALA A 98 -2.96 -6.32 12.74
C ALA A 98 -2.78 -5.43 13.99
N LYS A 99 -3.70 -5.54 14.96
CA LYS A 99 -3.68 -4.71 16.18
C LYS A 99 -2.60 -5.14 17.17
N ASP A 100 -2.29 -6.42 17.22
CA ASP A 100 -1.34 -7.00 18.18
C ASP A 100 0.03 -7.28 17.56
N ALA A 101 0.13 -7.27 16.23
CA ALA A 101 1.38 -7.48 15.52
C ALA A 101 2.29 -6.24 15.68
N PRO A 102 3.59 -6.42 15.99
CA PRO A 102 4.54 -5.33 16.18
C PRO A 102 5.02 -4.74 14.85
N ILE A 103 4.09 -4.36 13.97
CA ILE A 103 4.37 -3.88 12.60
C ILE A 103 4.97 -2.48 12.64
N LYS A 104 6.23 -2.34 12.22
CA LYS A 104 6.90 -1.04 12.07
C LYS A 104 6.74 -0.42 10.68
N TYR A 105 6.75 -1.26 9.65
CA TYR A 105 6.72 -0.84 8.24
C TYR A 105 5.52 -1.51 7.53
N LEU A 106 4.62 -0.69 7.00
CA LEU A 106 3.40 -1.15 6.32
C LEU A 106 3.31 -0.51 4.94
N ALA A 107 3.05 -1.30 3.91
CA ALA A 107 2.71 -0.83 2.57
C ALA A 107 1.31 -1.31 2.18
N LEU A 108 0.43 -0.37 1.86
CA LEU A 108 -0.96 -0.64 1.52
C LEU A 108 -1.24 -0.28 0.06
N GLU A 109 -1.80 -1.24 -0.66
CA GLU A 109 -2.38 -0.98 -1.97
C GLU A 109 -3.78 -0.38 -1.82
N SER A 110 -4.00 0.83 -2.35
CA SER A 110 -5.28 1.55 -2.27
C SER A 110 -5.79 1.96 -3.66
N ARG A 111 -7.11 1.85 -3.85
CA ARG A 111 -7.77 2.25 -5.10
C ARG A 111 -7.98 3.74 -5.19
N ASP A 112 -8.41 4.37 -4.10
CA ASP A 112 -8.70 5.78 -4.02
C ASP A 112 -8.58 6.24 -2.57
N SER A 113 -8.42 7.55 -2.41
CA SER A 113 -8.23 8.19 -1.10
C SER A 113 -9.51 8.06 -0.26
N GLU A 114 -10.69 8.34 -0.82
CA GLU A 114 -11.96 8.34 -0.08
C GLU A 114 -12.27 6.97 0.56
N ALA A 115 -12.17 5.89 -0.21
CA ALA A 115 -12.37 4.54 0.28
C ALA A 115 -11.33 4.16 1.35
N PHE A 116 -10.08 4.60 1.19
CA PHE A 116 -9.04 4.42 2.20
C PHE A 116 -9.40 5.14 3.50
N PHE A 117 -9.82 6.40 3.41
CA PHE A 117 -10.16 7.21 4.56
C PHE A 117 -11.30 6.59 5.38
N TRP A 118 -12.40 6.24 4.73
CA TRP A 118 -13.58 5.76 5.44
C TRP A 118 -13.44 4.33 5.98
N ASN A 119 -12.70 3.47 5.29
CA ASN A 119 -12.67 2.04 5.63
C ASN A 119 -11.37 1.61 6.33
N THR A 120 -10.25 2.24 6.00
CA THR A 120 -8.91 1.73 6.35
C THR A 120 -8.20 2.61 7.36
N SER A 121 -8.44 3.93 7.32
CA SER A 121 -7.72 4.92 8.10
C SER A 121 -7.67 4.62 9.61
N GLY A 122 -8.81 4.26 10.20
CA GLY A 122 -8.89 3.91 11.61
C GLY A 122 -8.07 2.67 11.97
N ALA A 123 -8.12 1.63 11.13
CA ALA A 123 -7.37 0.39 11.36
C ALA A 123 -5.86 0.61 11.35
N VAL A 124 -5.37 1.49 10.47
CA VAL A 124 -3.94 1.84 10.39
C VAL A 124 -3.51 2.69 11.59
N ARG A 125 -4.35 3.68 11.97
CA ARG A 125 -4.07 4.54 13.12
C ARG A 125 -3.99 3.77 14.44
N ASP A 126 -4.75 2.69 14.57
CA ASP A 126 -4.77 1.83 15.76
C ASP A 126 -3.47 1.00 15.93
N ILE A 127 -2.58 0.95 14.93
CA ILE A 127 -1.32 0.19 15.00
C ILE A 127 -0.27 1.00 15.79
N ALA A 128 -0.16 0.72 17.08
CA ALA A 128 0.68 1.49 18.00
C ALA A 128 2.19 1.42 17.71
N THR A 129 2.65 0.38 17.02
CA THR A 129 4.08 0.17 16.70
C THR A 129 4.49 0.67 15.33
N LEU A 130 3.54 1.22 14.56
CA LEU A 130 3.80 1.69 13.20
C LEU A 130 4.74 2.89 13.23
N GLU A 131 5.78 2.84 12.41
CA GLU A 131 6.76 3.92 12.23
C GLU A 131 6.64 4.52 10.82
N HIS A 132 6.45 3.67 9.80
CA HIS A 132 6.33 4.08 8.40
C HIS A 132 5.17 3.39 7.69
N LEU A 133 4.37 4.20 6.99
CA LEU A 133 3.28 3.79 6.12
C LEU A 133 3.58 4.20 4.68
N GLU A 134 3.50 3.26 3.76
CA GLU A 134 3.47 3.53 2.32
C GLU A 134 2.07 3.28 1.76
N ILE A 135 1.58 4.21 0.96
CA ILE A 135 0.31 4.07 0.24
C ILE A 135 0.61 4.01 -1.25
N HIS A 136 0.26 2.88 -1.85
CA HIS A 136 0.50 2.59 -3.26
C HIS A 136 -0.80 2.56 -4.04
N PRO A 137 -0.92 3.31 -5.14
CA PRO A 137 -2.08 3.28 -6.01
C PRO A 137 -2.23 1.94 -6.72
N THR A 138 -3.46 1.45 -6.79
CA THR A 138 -3.82 0.44 -7.79
C THR A 138 -3.65 1.05 -9.21
N PRO A 139 -2.93 0.43 -10.14
CA PRO A 139 -2.79 0.94 -11.50
C PRO A 139 -4.14 1.15 -12.19
N GLY A 140 -4.29 2.28 -12.87
CA GLY A 140 -5.51 2.65 -13.59
C GLY A 140 -6.66 3.15 -12.71
N SER A 141 -6.55 3.09 -11.38
CA SER A 141 -7.58 3.70 -10.51
C SER A 141 -7.43 5.22 -10.43
N TRP A 142 -6.26 5.77 -10.76
CA TRP A 142 -5.96 7.20 -10.66
C TRP A 142 -5.85 7.83 -12.07
N PRO A 143 -6.95 8.35 -12.64
CA PRO A 143 -6.94 8.91 -13.98
C PRO A 143 -6.11 10.20 -14.03
N GLU A 144 -5.30 10.38 -15.07
CA GLU A 144 -4.36 11.49 -15.22
C GLU A 144 -5.03 12.88 -15.14
N ARG A 145 -6.26 13.02 -15.66
CA ARG A 145 -7.06 14.25 -15.55
C ARG A 145 -7.40 14.66 -14.11
N LYS A 146 -7.28 13.75 -13.14
CA LYS A 146 -7.49 14.01 -11.71
C LYS A 146 -6.19 14.12 -10.92
N LYS A 147 -5.03 14.21 -11.59
CA LYS A 147 -3.71 14.28 -10.95
C LYS A 147 -3.59 15.36 -9.88
N ALA A 148 -4.06 16.58 -10.17
CA ALA A 148 -4.05 17.68 -9.20
C ALA A 148 -5.03 17.46 -8.03
N LEU A 149 -6.25 16.98 -8.32
CA LEU A 149 -7.28 16.71 -7.32
C LEU A 149 -6.90 15.56 -6.38
N LEU A 150 -6.24 14.54 -6.91
CA LEU A 150 -5.84 13.37 -6.14
C LEU A 150 -4.85 13.74 -5.02
N LEU A 151 -3.85 14.57 -5.33
CA LEU A 151 -2.91 15.05 -4.31
C LEU A 151 -3.62 15.84 -3.22
N GLN A 152 -4.58 16.69 -3.61
CA GLN A 152 -5.41 17.44 -2.69
C GLN A 152 -6.24 16.50 -1.79
N ASP A 153 -6.92 15.51 -2.38
CA ASP A 153 -7.77 14.58 -1.64
C ASP A 153 -6.96 13.81 -0.59
N TRP A 154 -5.76 13.36 -0.94
CA TRP A 154 -4.88 12.69 0.01
C TRP A 154 -4.39 13.63 1.13
N ILE A 155 -3.98 14.86 0.82
CA ILE A 155 -3.53 15.82 1.83
C ILE A 155 -4.65 16.16 2.81
N SER A 156 -5.87 16.42 2.31
CA SER A 156 -7.04 16.67 3.15
C SER A 156 -7.34 15.50 4.09
N GLN A 157 -7.02 14.27 3.68
CA GLN A 157 -7.18 13.10 4.54
C GLN A 157 -6.06 12.96 5.57
N LEU A 158 -4.81 13.28 5.20
CA LEU A 158 -3.68 13.28 6.13
C LEU A 158 -3.83 14.35 7.21
N GLU A 159 -4.58 15.42 6.95
CA GLU A 159 -4.95 16.43 7.95
C GLU A 159 -5.62 15.80 9.18
N VAL A 160 -6.44 14.77 8.99
CA VAL A 160 -7.13 14.05 10.07
C VAL A 160 -6.17 13.23 10.94
N TRP A 161 -4.98 12.93 10.43
CA TRP A 161 -3.95 12.22 11.18
C TRP A 161 -2.97 13.15 11.88
N TYR A 162 -2.53 14.21 11.21
CA TYR A 162 -1.41 15.02 11.69
C TYR A 162 -1.83 16.33 12.38
N THR A 163 -3.06 16.79 12.20
CA THR A 163 -3.58 17.99 12.89
C THR A 163 -4.07 17.73 14.32
N PRO A 164 -4.68 16.58 14.66
CA PRO A 164 -5.10 16.32 16.04
C PRO A 164 -3.94 16.27 17.04
N CYS A 165 -4.28 16.41 18.33
CA CYS A 165 -3.32 16.25 19.42
C CYS A 165 -3.71 15.04 20.30
N PRO A 166 -2.88 13.98 20.39
CA PRO A 166 -1.60 13.82 19.70
C PRO A 166 -1.78 13.49 18.19
N PRO A 167 -0.81 13.91 17.35
CA PRO A 167 -0.79 13.53 15.94
C PRO A 167 -0.47 12.05 15.77
N ALA A 168 -0.70 11.50 14.58
CA ALA A 168 -0.31 10.14 14.25
C ALA A 168 1.19 9.91 14.49
N PRO A 169 1.58 8.78 15.12
CA PRO A 169 2.97 8.54 15.55
C PRO A 169 3.89 8.08 14.41
N PHE A 170 3.35 7.83 13.21
CA PHE A 170 4.07 7.29 12.06
C PHE A 170 4.20 8.31 10.94
N ARG A 171 5.16 8.09 10.05
CA ARG A 171 5.31 8.82 8.79
C ARG A 171 4.52 8.14 7.67
N THR A 172 4.00 8.93 6.74
CA THR A 172 3.24 8.47 5.59
C THR A 172 3.90 8.90 4.29
N LYS A 173 4.17 7.94 3.41
CA LYS A 173 4.66 8.17 2.05
C LYS A 173 3.62 7.71 1.05
N ILE A 174 3.14 8.63 0.22
CA ILE A 174 2.22 8.31 -0.87
C ILE A 174 3.06 8.12 -2.12
N ILE A 175 2.97 6.95 -2.74
CA ILE A 175 3.70 6.65 -3.97
C ILE A 175 2.86 7.13 -5.14
N SER A 176 3.38 8.12 -5.87
CA SER A 176 2.73 8.58 -7.08
C SER A 176 2.82 7.53 -8.18
N PRO A 177 1.73 7.28 -8.95
CA PRO A 177 1.81 6.47 -10.17
C PRO A 177 2.47 7.24 -11.32
N TRP A 178 2.66 8.57 -11.17
CA TRP A 178 3.27 9.44 -12.15
C TRP A 178 4.71 9.76 -11.77
N PRO A 179 5.71 9.42 -12.61
CA PRO A 179 7.13 9.58 -12.29
C PRO A 179 7.59 11.03 -12.08
N ASP A 180 6.85 12.00 -12.62
CA ASP A 180 7.15 13.42 -12.53
C ASP A 180 6.58 14.08 -11.27
N VAL A 181 5.80 13.34 -10.47
CA VAL A 181 5.26 13.80 -9.20
C VAL A 181 5.92 13.03 -8.08
N ASP A 182 6.75 13.73 -7.32
CA ASP A 182 7.27 13.25 -6.06
C ASP A 182 6.45 13.84 -4.91
N ILE A 183 5.91 12.98 -4.07
CA ILE A 183 5.15 13.38 -2.87
C ILE A 183 6.10 13.18 -1.69
N PRO A 184 6.55 14.25 -1.01
CA PRO A 184 7.40 14.12 0.15
C PRO A 184 6.71 13.29 1.23
N GLU A 185 7.52 12.56 1.99
CA GLU A 185 7.06 11.85 3.16
C GLU A 185 6.53 12.83 4.21
N VAL A 186 5.32 12.53 4.71
CA VAL A 186 4.57 13.38 5.62
C VAL A 186 4.68 12.81 7.04
N GLY A 187 4.89 13.69 8.01
CA GLY A 187 4.92 13.38 9.42
C GLY A 187 4.42 14.57 10.25
N ALA A 188 4.30 14.35 11.56
CA ALA A 188 3.83 15.39 12.49
C ALA A 188 4.72 16.65 12.51
N ASP A 189 6.00 16.52 12.15
CA ASP A 189 6.99 17.59 12.16
C ASP A 189 6.96 18.48 10.90
N ASN A 190 6.47 17.97 9.77
CA ASN A 190 6.51 18.67 8.49
C ASN A 190 5.14 18.89 7.82
N PHE A 191 4.07 18.30 8.37
CA PHE A 191 2.72 18.37 7.77
C PHE A 191 2.24 19.81 7.54
N ASP A 192 2.43 20.69 8.51
CA ASP A 192 2.05 22.11 8.43
C ASP A 192 2.72 22.86 7.28
N GLU A 193 4.00 22.58 7.03
CA GLU A 193 4.76 23.21 5.95
C GLU A 193 4.32 22.67 4.59
N ILE A 194 4.16 21.35 4.49
CA ILE A 194 3.65 20.63 3.33
C ILE A 194 2.26 21.17 2.98
N SER A 195 1.30 21.13 3.89
CA SER A 195 -0.07 21.60 3.66
C SER A 195 -0.11 23.02 3.07
N ARG A 196 0.61 23.98 3.68
CA ARG A 196 0.69 25.37 3.17
C ARG A 196 1.38 25.50 1.82
N ALA A 197 2.38 24.67 1.53
CA ALA A 197 3.07 24.71 0.23
C ALA A 197 2.15 24.24 -0.90
N TRP A 198 1.29 23.28 -0.64
CA TRP A 198 0.29 22.81 -1.60
C TRP A 198 -0.82 23.82 -1.82
N ASP A 199 -1.33 24.46 -0.76
CA ASP A 199 -2.34 25.52 -0.91
C ASP A 199 -1.88 26.64 -1.84
N ARG A 200 -0.59 27.04 -1.74
CA ARG A 200 0.00 28.03 -2.65
C ARG A 200 0.09 27.54 -4.09
N THR A 201 0.44 26.27 -4.28
CA THR A 201 0.59 25.66 -5.60
C THR A 201 -0.76 25.50 -6.30
N MET A 202 -1.80 25.14 -5.55
CA MET A 202 -3.17 24.97 -6.07
C MET A 202 -3.88 26.31 -6.27
N GLY A 203 -3.65 27.30 -5.40
CA GLY A 203 -4.18 28.66 -5.58
C GLY A 203 -3.76 29.29 -6.91
N TRP A 204 -2.54 28.99 -7.38
CA TRP A 204 -2.07 29.36 -8.72
C TRP A 204 -2.75 28.58 -9.86
N ALA A 205 -3.07 27.30 -9.65
CA ALA A 205 -3.75 26.49 -10.65
C ALA A 205 -5.23 26.87 -10.85
N SER A 206 -5.90 27.33 -9.78
CA SER A 206 -7.28 27.85 -9.83
C SER A 206 -7.38 29.23 -10.49
N ASP A 207 -6.37 30.09 -10.35
CA ASP A 207 -6.35 31.41 -11.00
C ASP A 207 -6.02 31.34 -12.51
N GLY A 208 -5.45 30.22 -12.97
CA GLY A 208 -5.10 29.97 -14.38
C GLY A 208 -6.10 29.10 -15.16
N SER A 209 -7.07 28.47 -14.49
CA SER A 209 -8.06 27.58 -15.12
C SER A 209 -9.41 28.28 -15.29
N SER A 210 -9.45 29.37 -16.06
CA SER A 210 -10.69 29.85 -16.67
C SER A 210 -10.75 29.37 -18.13
N GLU A 211 -10.73 28.05 -18.35
CA GLU A 211 -11.02 27.49 -19.67
C GLU A 211 -12.41 26.87 -19.63
N ALA A 212 -13.32 27.61 -20.24
CA ALA A 212 -14.71 27.34 -20.59
C ALA A 212 -15.26 25.94 -20.28
N ASP A 213 -16.35 25.92 -19.49
CA ASP A 213 -17.41 24.93 -19.61
C ASP A 213 -17.87 24.89 -21.08
N GLU A 214 -17.39 23.91 -21.85
CA GLU A 214 -18.05 23.50 -23.09
C GLU A 214 -19.39 22.86 -22.71
N PRO A 215 -20.53 23.39 -23.21
CA PRO A 215 -21.83 22.85 -22.88
C PRO A 215 -21.97 21.43 -23.45
N PHE A 216 -22.44 20.52 -22.61
CA PHE A 216 -22.87 19.18 -22.99
C PHE A 216 -23.75 19.23 -24.26
N PRO A 217 -23.52 18.38 -25.28
CA PRO A 217 -24.46 18.27 -26.39
C PRO A 217 -25.78 17.69 -25.87
N ASP A 218 -26.86 18.43 -26.09
CA ASP A 218 -28.23 18.07 -25.72
C ASP A 218 -28.57 16.61 -26.09
N ALA A 219 -29.09 15.88 -25.12
CA ALA A 219 -29.70 14.58 -25.36
C ALA A 219 -30.88 14.73 -26.33
N PRO A 220 -31.05 13.82 -27.31
CA PRO A 220 -32.14 13.92 -28.28
C PRO A 220 -33.50 13.69 -27.62
N PRO A 221 -34.58 14.32 -28.13
CA PRO A 221 -35.88 14.30 -27.48
C PRO A 221 -36.52 12.91 -27.55
N HIS A 222 -37.27 12.56 -26.50
CA HIS A 222 -38.09 11.36 -26.40
C HIS A 222 -38.97 11.17 -27.65
N GLY A 223 -38.60 10.19 -28.48
CA GLY A 223 -39.46 9.67 -29.54
C GLY A 223 -40.54 8.78 -28.94
N GLN A 224 -41.80 9.13 -29.22
CA GLN A 224 -42.98 8.33 -28.92
C GLN A 224 -42.85 6.97 -29.59
N ALA A 225 -43.01 5.89 -28.82
CA ALA A 225 -43.15 4.54 -29.35
C ALA A 225 -44.57 4.40 -29.93
N GLU A 226 -44.69 4.51 -31.26
CA GLU A 226 -45.82 3.91 -31.98
C GLU A 226 -45.59 2.40 -32.07
N ALA A 227 -46.53 1.64 -31.50
CA ALA A 227 -46.62 0.21 -31.66
C ALA A 227 -47.17 -0.07 -33.07
N ASP A 228 -46.36 -0.72 -33.91
CA ASP A 228 -46.86 -1.33 -35.14
C ASP A 228 -46.70 -2.86 -35.05
N GLN A 229 -47.84 -3.53 -35.21
CA GLN A 229 -47.98 -4.98 -35.14
C GLN A 229 -47.73 -5.55 -36.54
N GLY A 230 -46.71 -6.38 -36.68
CA GLY A 230 -46.36 -6.99 -37.97
C GLY A 230 -45.88 -8.42 -37.82
N THR A 231 -46.84 -9.33 -37.71
CA THR A 231 -46.71 -10.79 -37.63
C THR A 231 -45.87 -11.36 -38.80
N GLY A 232 -44.72 -11.96 -38.50
CA GLY A 232 -43.88 -12.69 -39.46
C GLY A 232 -43.67 -14.13 -39.02
N VAL A 233 -44.43 -15.04 -39.63
CA VAL A 233 -44.38 -16.49 -39.46
C VAL A 233 -43.04 -17.04 -39.96
N GLN A 234 -42.31 -17.78 -39.11
CA GLN A 234 -41.29 -18.73 -39.55
C GLN A 234 -41.80 -20.15 -39.39
N ALA A 235 -41.76 -20.88 -40.49
CA ALA A 235 -41.99 -22.30 -40.59
C ALA A 235 -40.83 -23.08 -39.94
N LEU A 236 -41.16 -23.93 -38.97
CA LEU A 236 -40.88 -25.37 -38.91
C LEU A 236 -41.40 -25.95 -37.60
#